data_AF-A0ABD0X5J2-F1
#
_entry.id   AF-A0ABD0X5J2-F1
#
_cell.length_a   1.000
_cell.length_b   1.000
_cell.length_c   1.000
_cell.angle_alpha   90.00
_cell.angle_beta   90.00
_cell.angle_gamma   90.00
#
_symmetry.space_group_name_H-M   'P 1'
#
loop_
_entity.id
_entity.type
_entity.pdbx_description
1 polymer ?
#
loop_
_entity_poly.entity_id
_entity_poly.type
_entity_poly.pdbx_seq_one_letter_code
_entity_poly.pdbx_strand_id
1 'polypeptide(L)'
;MTSYVLLALLSGPSIPGFGLDYSTGIVRWLVQQQNPYGGYSSTQDTVLALQALARYGAATFSPEGASTVSVSSPGGLNKEFTVDQNNRLLYQEEQLKEVPEDYIIKAQGQSCVFVQVRFQFHLSGLCSFSKTHDDKK
;
A
#
# COMPACT_ATOMS: atom_id res chain seq x y z
N MET A 1 -15.68 -0.16 -6.66
CA MET A 1 -15.66 -1.16 -7.76
C MET A 1 -14.43 -2.04 -7.75
N THR A 2 -13.21 -1.48 -7.70
CA THR A 2 -11.95 -2.26 -7.70
C THR A 2 -11.88 -3.36 -6.62
N SER A 3 -12.34 -3.08 -5.41
CA SER A 3 -12.41 -4.07 -4.32
C SER A 3 -13.29 -5.27 -4.65
N TYR A 4 -14.40 -5.08 -5.37
CA TYR A 4 -15.27 -6.18 -5.82
C TYR A 4 -14.58 -7.08 -6.84
N VAL A 5 -13.78 -6.50 -7.74
CA VAL A 5 -12.98 -7.27 -8.71
C VAL A 5 -12.00 -8.17 -7.97
N LEU A 6 -11.28 -7.63 -6.99
CA LEU A 6 -10.35 -8.43 -6.17
C LEU A 6 -11.09 -9.53 -5.40
N LEU A 7 -12.24 -9.23 -4.79
CA LEU A 7 -13.05 -10.24 -4.11
C LEU A 7 -13.53 -11.35 -5.05
N ALA A 8 -13.97 -10.99 -6.26
CA ALA A 8 -14.43 -11.95 -7.26
C ALA A 8 -13.28 -12.87 -7.71
N LEU A 9 -12.09 -12.31 -7.98
CA LEU A 9 -10.91 -13.09 -8.36
C LEU A 9 -10.46 -14.05 -7.25
N LEU A 10 -10.57 -13.64 -5.99
CA LEU A 10 -10.11 -14.45 -4.85
C LEU A 10 -11.16 -15.42 -4.29
N SER A 11 -12.44 -15.24 -4.63
CA SER A 11 -13.54 -16.06 -4.08
C SER A 11 -14.26 -16.90 -5.14
N GLY A 12 -14.07 -16.56 -6.41
CA GLY A 12 -14.64 -17.28 -7.54
C GLY A 12 -13.75 -18.44 -8.02
N PRO A 13 -14.16 -19.12 -9.11
CA PRO A 13 -13.34 -20.13 -9.74
C PRO A 13 -12.03 -19.53 -10.27
N SER A 14 -10.97 -20.34 -10.31
CA SER A 14 -9.67 -19.91 -10.86
C SER A 14 -9.81 -19.56 -12.34
N ILE A 15 -9.44 -18.34 -12.71
CA ILE A 15 -9.44 -17.87 -14.10
C ILE A 15 -7.99 -17.88 -14.61
N PRO A 16 -7.68 -18.57 -15.72
CA PRO A 16 -6.33 -18.56 -16.30
C PRO A 16 -5.85 -17.13 -16.56
N GLY A 17 -4.63 -16.81 -16.10
CA GLY A 17 -4.01 -15.49 -16.26
C GLY A 17 -4.43 -14.42 -15.24
N PHE A 18 -5.36 -14.72 -14.33
CA PHE A 18 -5.83 -13.79 -13.29
C PHE A 18 -5.61 -14.36 -11.89
N GLY A 19 -4.38 -14.80 -11.61
CA GLY A 19 -3.98 -15.38 -10.32
C GLY A 19 -3.62 -14.34 -9.25
N LEU A 20 -2.86 -14.80 -8.26
CA LEU A 20 -2.36 -13.94 -7.17
C LEU A 20 -1.37 -12.87 -7.67
N ASP A 21 -0.60 -13.19 -8.69
CA ASP A 21 0.31 -12.28 -9.38
C ASP A 21 -0.44 -11.08 -10.00
N TYR A 22 -1.51 -11.34 -10.75
CA TYR A 22 -2.37 -10.29 -11.28
C TYR A 22 -3.05 -9.50 -10.15
N SER A 23 -3.56 -10.21 -9.14
CA SER A 23 -4.24 -9.62 -7.98
C SER A 23 -3.32 -8.69 -7.17
N THR A 24 -2.01 -8.94 -7.17
CA THR A 24 -0.99 -8.08 -6.52
C THR A 24 -1.08 -6.65 -7.04
N GLY A 25 -1.31 -6.45 -8.35
CA GLY A 25 -1.45 -5.13 -8.95
C GLY A 25 -2.69 -4.38 -8.42
N ILE A 26 -3.81 -5.09 -8.26
CA ILE A 26 -5.05 -4.52 -7.71
C ILE A 26 -4.86 -4.15 -6.24
N VAL A 27 -4.22 -5.02 -5.46
CA VAL A 27 -3.89 -4.78 -4.05
C VAL A 27 -3.02 -3.54 -3.92
N ARG A 28 -1.96 -3.43 -4.72
CA ARG A 28 -1.08 -2.25 -4.73
C ARG A 28 -1.87 -0.96 -4.98
N TRP A 29 -2.79 -0.97 -5.95
CA TRP A 29 -3.64 0.19 -6.22
C TRP A 29 -4.55 0.52 -5.03
N LEU A 30 -5.20 -0.48 -4.42
CA LEU A 30 -6.06 -0.27 -3.25
C LEU A 30 -5.29 0.31 -2.07
N VAL A 31 -4.09 -0.20 -1.79
CA VAL A 31 -3.21 0.32 -0.74
C VAL A 31 -2.88 1.80 -0.95
N GLN A 32 -2.63 2.22 -2.20
CA GLN A 32 -2.35 3.63 -2.51
C GLN A 32 -3.55 4.56 -2.31
N GLN A 33 -4.78 4.04 -2.36
CA GLN A 33 -5.99 4.84 -2.11
C GLN A 33 -6.34 4.94 -0.61
N GLN A 34 -5.63 4.21 0.25
CA GLN A 34 -5.90 4.21 1.68
C GLN A 34 -5.46 5.54 2.32
N ASN A 35 -6.34 6.14 3.10
CA ASN A 35 -6.04 7.37 3.82
C ASN A 35 -5.11 7.12 5.03
N PRO A 36 -4.56 8.17 5.67
CA PRO A 36 -3.64 8.01 6.80
C PRO A 36 -4.21 7.27 8.02
N TYR A 37 -5.54 7.18 8.14
CA TYR A 37 -6.24 6.52 9.23
C TYR A 37 -6.70 5.09 8.87
N GLY A 38 -6.29 4.57 7.70
CA GLY A 38 -6.62 3.22 7.27
C GLY A 38 -7.96 3.08 6.55
N GLY A 39 -8.70 4.17 6.35
CA GLY A 39 -9.99 4.19 5.67
C GLY A 39 -9.91 4.56 4.19
N TYR A 40 -11.06 4.52 3.52
CA TYR A 40 -11.27 4.93 2.14
C TYR A 40 -12.33 6.05 2.08
N SER A 41 -12.64 6.56 0.88
CA SER A 41 -13.54 7.70 0.67
C SER A 41 -14.93 7.55 1.29
N SER A 42 -15.43 6.32 1.46
CA SER A 42 -16.73 6.04 2.08
C SER A 42 -16.66 4.83 3.02
N THR A 43 -17.67 4.68 3.89
CA THR A 43 -17.81 3.51 4.76
C THR A 43 -17.90 2.21 3.96
N GLN A 44 -18.65 2.19 2.86
CA GLN A 44 -18.81 1.00 2.03
C GLN A 44 -17.50 0.63 1.33
N ASP A 45 -16.80 1.63 0.77
CA ASP A 45 -15.50 1.40 0.15
C ASP A 45 -14.48 0.89 1.18
N THR A 46 -14.54 1.41 2.41
CA THR A 46 -13.68 0.96 3.50
C THR A 46 -13.94 -0.50 3.84
N VAL A 47 -15.19 -0.89 4.07
CA VAL A 47 -15.54 -2.28 4.39
C VAL A 47 -15.09 -3.23 3.29
N LEU A 48 -15.38 -2.91 2.03
CA LEU A 48 -15.08 -3.79 0.90
C LEU A 48 -13.59 -3.86 0.59
N ALA A 49 -12.87 -2.73 0.65
CA ALA A 49 -11.43 -2.72 0.46
C ALA A 49 -10.72 -3.54 1.54
N LEU A 50 -11.07 -3.35 2.82
CA LEU A 50 -10.50 -4.12 3.92
C LEU A 50 -10.83 -5.61 3.80
N GLN A 51 -12.06 -5.97 3.42
CA GLN A 51 -12.43 -7.35 3.17
C GLN A 51 -11.61 -7.99 2.04
N ALA A 52 -11.43 -7.26 0.92
CA ALA A 52 -10.65 -7.73 -0.22
C ALA A 52 -9.17 -7.92 0.13
N LEU A 53 -8.58 -6.94 0.82
CA LEU A 53 -7.20 -6.99 1.30
C LEU A 53 -6.99 -8.12 2.30
N ALA A 54 -7.94 -8.36 3.22
CA ALA A 54 -7.87 -9.46 4.17
C ALA A 54 -7.89 -10.83 3.47
N ARG A 55 -8.76 -11.01 2.47
CA ARG A 55 -8.78 -12.24 1.66
C ARG A 55 -7.48 -12.45 0.90
N TYR A 56 -6.93 -11.40 0.32
CA TYR A 56 -5.64 -11.47 -0.36
C TYR A 56 -4.52 -11.84 0.61
N GLY A 57 -4.47 -11.20 1.78
CA GLY A 57 -3.52 -11.51 2.84
C GLY A 57 -3.59 -12.97 3.30
N ALA A 58 -4.80 -13.51 3.44
CA ALA A 58 -4.99 -14.93 3.75
C ALA A 58 -4.49 -15.85 2.62
N ALA A 59 -4.74 -15.50 1.36
CA ALA A 59 -4.32 -16.30 0.21
C ALA A 59 -2.80 -16.27 -0.05
N THR A 60 -2.12 -15.22 0.41
CA THR A 60 -0.66 -15.03 0.26
C THR A 60 0.12 -15.29 1.55
N PHE A 61 -0.57 -15.73 2.60
CA PHE A 61 0.04 -15.99 3.90
C PHE A 61 1.04 -17.14 3.80
N SER A 62 2.24 -16.92 4.33
CA SER A 62 3.26 -17.95 4.52
C SER A 62 3.65 -18.00 6.01
N PRO A 63 3.56 -19.16 6.68
CA PRO A 63 3.88 -19.30 8.10
C PRO A 63 5.39 -19.25 8.39
N GLU A 64 6.25 -19.41 7.39
CA GLU A 64 7.72 -19.37 7.56
C GLU A 64 8.35 -18.18 6.82
N GLY A 65 7.53 -17.33 6.19
CA GLY A 65 8.02 -16.21 5.42
C GLY A 65 8.62 -15.10 6.30
N ALA A 66 9.83 -14.68 5.94
CA ALA A 66 10.45 -13.45 6.42
C ALA A 66 10.85 -12.59 5.22
N SER A 67 10.82 -11.27 5.41
CA SER A 67 11.24 -10.29 4.41
C SER A 67 11.93 -9.11 5.06
N THR A 68 12.95 -8.61 4.38
CA THR A 68 13.68 -7.40 4.77
C THR A 68 13.38 -6.29 3.77
N VAL A 69 13.01 -5.12 4.29
CA VAL A 69 12.84 -3.90 3.52
C VAL A 69 13.98 -2.96 3.85
N SER A 70 14.78 -2.60 2.85
CA SER A 70 15.85 -1.61 2.97
C SER A 70 15.45 -0.29 2.33
N VAL A 71 15.72 0.80 3.05
CA VAL A 71 15.48 2.19 2.64
C VAL A 71 16.81 2.92 2.66
N SER A 72 17.23 3.42 1.51
CA SER A 72 18.50 4.13 1.37
C SER A 72 18.34 5.47 0.65
N SER A 73 19.12 6.48 1.05
CA SER A 73 19.17 7.78 0.38
C SER A 73 20.61 8.26 0.13
N PRO A 74 20.86 9.11 -0.89
CA PRO A 74 22.17 9.73 -1.14
C PRO A 74 22.75 10.50 0.06
N GLY A 75 21.89 11.09 0.91
CA GLY A 75 22.20 11.81 2.15
C GLY A 75 22.64 10.89 3.30
N GLY A 76 22.80 9.59 3.04
CA GLY A 76 23.40 8.64 3.96
C GLY A 76 22.40 7.91 4.85
N LEU A 77 21.08 8.09 4.66
CA LEU A 77 20.10 7.21 5.29
C LEU A 77 20.32 5.79 4.78
N ASN A 78 20.45 4.84 5.69
CA ASN A 78 20.41 3.41 5.39
C ASN A 78 19.70 2.69 6.53
N LYS A 79 18.43 2.33 6.30
CA LYS A 79 17.56 1.70 7.29
C LYS A 79 17.06 0.37 6.78
N GLU A 80 17.10 -0.65 7.63
CA GLU A 80 16.48 -1.94 7.35
C GLU A 80 15.34 -2.22 8.33
N PHE A 81 14.25 -2.76 7.79
CA PHE A 81 13.11 -3.29 8.53
C PHE A 81 13.02 -4.77 8.25
N THR A 82 13.11 -5.60 9.28
CA THR A 82 12.89 -7.05 9.15
C THR A 82 11.49 -7.39 9.62
N VAL A 83 10.75 -8.10 8.78
CA VAL A 83 9.38 -8.55 9.05
C VAL A 83 9.34 -10.08 9.02
N ASP A 84 9.05 -10.68 10.17
CA ASP A 84 8.93 -12.12 10.39
C ASP A 84 7.61 -12.45 11.10
N GLN A 85 7.40 -13.71 11.47
CA GLN A 85 6.18 -14.15 12.13
C GLN A 85 5.93 -13.48 13.49
N ASN A 86 6.99 -13.11 14.20
CA ASN A 86 6.92 -12.56 15.56
C ASN A 86 6.52 -11.09 15.52
N ASN A 87 6.91 -10.36 14.47
CA ASN A 87 6.70 -8.93 14.36
C ASN A 87 5.85 -8.49 13.15
N ARG A 88 5.20 -9.42 12.42
CA ARG A 88 4.34 -9.12 11.24
C ARG A 88 3.18 -8.15 11.50
N LEU A 89 2.77 -7.98 12.76
CA LEU A 89 1.72 -7.03 13.16
C LEU A 89 2.29 -5.78 13.85
N LEU A 90 3.60 -5.72 14.06
CA LEU A 90 4.27 -4.60 14.70
C LEU A 90 4.43 -3.46 13.68
N TYR A 91 3.89 -2.29 14.03
CA TYR A 91 4.14 -1.08 13.29
C TYR A 91 5.59 -0.61 13.49
N GLN A 92 6.26 -0.30 12.38
CA GLN A 92 7.62 0.20 12.36
C GLN A 92 7.68 1.40 11.41
N GLU A 93 8.35 2.48 11.82
CA GLU A 93 8.53 3.68 11.02
C GLU A 93 9.94 4.26 11.18
N GLU A 94 10.37 5.05 10.20
CA GLU A 94 11.59 5.83 10.26
C GLU A 94 11.30 7.21 9.66
N GLN A 95 11.78 8.27 10.32
CA GLN A 95 11.60 9.62 9.81
C GLN A 95 12.59 9.91 8.69
N LEU A 96 12.06 10.30 7.54
CA LEU A 96 12.84 10.76 6.39
C LEU A 96 13.11 12.26 6.55
N LYS A 97 14.33 12.62 6.99
CA LYS A 97 14.67 13.99 7.42
C LYS A 97 14.95 14.95 6.25
N GLU A 98 15.49 14.44 5.15
CA GLU A 98 15.87 15.26 4.02
C GLU A 98 14.79 15.17 2.93
N VAL A 99 14.09 16.28 2.69
CA VAL A 99 13.06 16.40 1.65
C VAL A 99 13.19 17.79 1.00
N PRO A 100 13.25 17.90 -0.34
CA PRO A 100 13.14 16.82 -1.33
C PRO A 100 14.44 16.01 -1.46
N GLU A 101 14.31 14.68 -1.41
CA GLU A 101 15.38 13.72 -1.67
C GLU A 101 14.80 12.45 -2.31
N ASP A 102 15.59 11.77 -3.13
CA ASP A 102 15.24 10.47 -3.71
C ASP A 102 15.57 9.33 -2.73
N TYR A 103 14.53 8.57 -2.36
CA TYR A 103 14.66 7.39 -1.51
C TYR A 103 14.49 6.12 -2.34
N ILE A 104 15.41 5.17 -2.18
CA ILE A 104 15.33 3.85 -2.79
C ILE A 104 14.81 2.88 -1.75
N ILE A 105 13.69 2.23 -2.05
CA ILE A 105 13.08 1.18 -1.22
C ILE A 105 13.25 -0.15 -1.95
N LYS A 106 13.88 -1.13 -1.30
CA LYS A 106 14.04 -2.49 -1.81
C LYS A 106 13.44 -3.46 -0.80
N ALA A 107 12.72 -4.47 -1.29
CA ALA A 107 12.21 -5.56 -0.47
C ALA A 107 12.77 -6.88 -1.00
N GLN A 108 13.21 -7.75 -0.08
CA GLN A 108 13.74 -9.08 -0.38
C GLN A 108 13.22 -10.07 0.63
N GLY A 109 12.84 -11.27 0.19
CA GLY A 109 12.35 -12.33 1.07
C GLY A 109 11.18 -13.11 0.48
N GLN A 110 10.47 -13.80 1.36
CA GLN A 110 9.42 -14.76 1.01
C GLN A 110 8.02 -14.37 1.52
N SER A 111 7.90 -13.26 2.26
CA SER A 111 6.62 -12.74 2.74
C SER A 111 6.24 -11.43 2.05
N CYS A 112 4.94 -11.17 1.96
CA CYS A 112 4.41 -9.89 1.50
C CYS A 112 4.46 -8.87 2.65
N VAL A 113 5.01 -7.67 2.40
CA VAL A 113 5.11 -6.58 3.39
C VAL A 113 4.37 -5.36 2.86
N PHE A 114 3.60 -4.72 3.74
CA PHE A 114 2.93 -3.45 3.46
C PHE A 114 3.85 -2.28 3.82
N VAL A 115 4.15 -1.42 2.86
CA VAL A 115 4.99 -0.23 3.05
C VAL A 115 4.21 1.01 2.61
N GLN A 116 4.18 2.04 3.45
CA GLN A 116 3.53 3.30 3.16
C GLN A 116 4.48 4.47 3.43
N VAL A 117 4.61 5.36 2.45
CA VAL A 117 5.33 6.63 2.61
C VAL A 117 4.30 7.73 2.85
N ARG A 118 4.54 8.57 3.87
CA ARG A 118 3.65 9.66 4.25
C ARG A 118 4.40 10.98 4.19
N PHE A 119 3.81 11.97 3.50
CA PHE A 119 4.32 13.33 3.43
C PHE A 119 3.27 14.29 4.00
N GLN A 120 3.67 15.12 4.96
CA GLN A 120 2.79 16.10 5.61
C GLN A 120 3.45 17.47 5.51
N PHE A 121 2.67 18.47 5.08
CA PHE A 121 3.12 19.85 4.96
C PHE A 121 1.96 20.79 5.29
N HIS A 122 2.29 21.96 5.83
CA HIS A 122 1.32 23.02 6.05
C HIS A 122 1.21 23.88 4.81
N LEU A 123 -0.02 24.07 4.31
CA LEU A 123 -0.35 25.08 3.32
C LEU A 123 -0.89 26.31 4.03
N SER A 124 -0.13 27.40 4.04
CA SER A 124 -0.64 28.71 4.44
C SER A 124 -1.69 29.15 3.40
N GLY A 125 -2.93 29.35 3.84
CA GLY A 125 -4.07 29.54 2.96
C GLY A 125 -4.01 30.81 2.12
N LEU A 126 -3.50 30.70 0.89
CA LEU A 126 -3.70 31.68 -0.19
C LEU A 126 -3.83 31.07 -1.60
N CYS A 127 -3.79 29.74 -1.76
CA CYS A 127 -4.15 29.12 -3.03
C CYS A 127 -5.56 28.55 -2.96
N SER A 128 -6.54 29.37 -3.34
CA SER A 128 -7.87 28.91 -3.75
C SER A 128 -7.70 27.83 -4.83
N PHE A 129 -8.15 26.61 -4.54
CA PHE A 129 -8.22 25.52 -5.51
C PHE A 129 -9.32 25.84 -6.53
N SER A 130 -8.98 26.63 -7.56
CA SER A 130 -9.82 26.75 -8.75
C SER A 130 -9.66 25.46 -9.55
N LYS A 131 -10.60 24.52 -9.38
CA LYS A 131 -10.86 23.50 -10.41
C LYS A 131 -11.61 24.21 -11.54
N THR A 132 -10.89 24.64 -12.58
CA THR A 132 -11.50 24.88 -13.88
C THR A 132 -11.97 23.53 -14.43
N HIS A 133 -13.27 23.31 -14.39
CA HIS A 133 -13.96 22.25 -15.11
C HIS A 133 -14.02 22.71 -16.58
N ASP A 134 -13.05 22.30 -17.40
CA ASP A 134 -13.18 22.40 -18.86
C ASP A 134 -14.07 21.22 -19.32
N ASP A 135 -15.37 21.49 -19.39
CA ASP A 135 -16.30 20.67 -20.15
C ASP A 135 -16.05 20.91 -21.65
N LYS A 136 -15.38 19.98 -22.31
CA LYS A 136 -15.49 19.84 -23.77
C LYS A 136 -16.70 18.99 -24.11
N LYS A 137 -17.73 19.66 -24.62
CA LYS A 137 -18.71 19.09 -25.54
C LYS A 137 -18.08 18.89 -26.92
#